data_AF-A0A920VM81-F1
#
_entry.id   AF-A0A920VM81-F1
#
_cell.length_a   1.000
_cell.length_b   1.000
_cell.length_c   1.000
_cell.angle_alpha   90.00
_cell.angle_beta   90.00
_cell.angle_gamma   90.00
#
_symmetry.space_group_name_H-M   'P 1'
#
loop_
_entity.id
_entity.type
_entity.pdbx_description
1 polymer ?
#
loop_
_entity_poly.entity_id
_entity_poly.type
_entity_poly.pdbx_seq_one_letter_code
_entity_poly.pdbx_strand_id
1 'polypeptide(L)'
;MLCIRPVPCLSITSVCTERVAVGSGVYLPIFTTHSLSEGNPQVTRGLIIVHGANRNADDYFKRGFQAAAAVGHQETTVVVAPHFQTSSDNPASDELFWSSSGWKRGHLSSTEGPRPRRSSYSAIDQIIDLLSDPSHFPALTEITMTGHSAGGQVAHRYAATSRAEKNLGPVTMRYVVANPSTYLYIRQERENTGAFVVPDASVCSDYDDWHYGLSERNTTLAHS
;
A
#
# COMPACT_ATOMS: atom_id res chain seq x y z
N MET A 1 10.22 8.41 -31.81
CA MET A 1 8.95 9.00 -31.38
C MET A 1 8.84 8.74 -29.88
N LEU A 2 9.09 9.75 -29.04
CA LEU A 2 8.95 9.59 -27.59
C LEU A 2 7.46 9.40 -27.29
N CYS A 3 7.10 8.27 -26.69
CA CYS A 3 5.72 8.02 -26.27
C CYS A 3 5.45 8.93 -25.06
N ILE A 4 4.76 10.05 -25.29
CA ILE A 4 4.36 10.94 -24.20
C ILE A 4 3.32 10.19 -23.37
N ARG A 5 3.55 10.12 -22.05
CA ARG A 5 2.59 9.51 -21.13
C ARG A 5 1.31 10.35 -21.10
N PRO A 6 0.13 9.76 -21.36
CA PRO A 6 -1.13 10.49 -21.24
C PRO A 6 -1.40 10.84 -19.78
N VAL A 7 -2.08 11.97 -19.55
CA VAL A 7 -2.47 12.45 -18.22
C VAL A 7 -3.97 12.75 -18.24
N PRO A 8 -4.81 12.00 -17.48
CA PRO A 8 -4.48 10.80 -16.72
C PRO A 8 -4.07 9.61 -17.62
N CYS A 9 -3.18 8.77 -17.11
CA CYS A 9 -2.72 7.56 -17.80
C CYS A 9 -3.69 6.40 -17.52
N LEU A 10 -4.47 6.00 -18.52
CA LEU A 10 -5.57 5.03 -18.39
C LEU A 10 -5.28 3.70 -19.11
N SER A 11 -4.03 3.24 -19.06
CA SER A 11 -3.57 1.97 -19.66
C SER A 11 -2.98 1.05 -18.60
N ILE A 12 -3.07 -0.27 -18.82
CA ILE A 12 -2.42 -1.29 -17.96
C ILE A 12 -1.02 -1.67 -18.46
N THR A 13 -0.50 -0.98 -19.49
CA THR A 13 0.85 -1.21 -20.01
C THR A 13 1.89 -0.38 -19.25
N SER A 14 3.17 -0.66 -19.50
CA SER A 14 4.31 0.04 -18.89
C SER A 14 4.34 1.56 -19.15
N VAL A 15 3.52 2.08 -20.07
CA VAL A 15 3.38 3.53 -20.27
C VAL A 15 2.83 4.25 -19.03
N CYS A 16 2.10 3.54 -18.16
CA CYS A 16 1.56 4.07 -16.91
C CYS A 16 2.34 3.65 -15.67
N THR A 17 3.54 3.09 -15.83
CA THR A 17 4.37 2.68 -14.69
C THR A 17 5.41 3.73 -14.32
N GLU A 18 5.62 3.90 -13.02
CA GLU A 18 6.72 4.66 -12.43
C GLU A 18 7.45 3.81 -11.39
N ARG A 19 8.57 4.32 -10.87
CA ARG A 19 9.33 3.69 -9.80
C ARG A 19 9.47 4.68 -8.65
N VAL A 20 8.97 4.31 -7.47
CA VAL A 20 9.09 5.12 -6.26
C VAL A 20 10.36 4.73 -5.54
N ALA A 21 11.21 5.72 -5.23
CA ALA A 21 12.39 5.50 -4.42
C ALA A 21 11.98 5.23 -2.96
N VAL A 22 12.34 4.05 -2.46
CA VAL A 22 12.09 3.65 -1.06
C VAL A 22 13.39 3.74 -0.28
N GLY A 23 14.12 4.84 -0.43
CA GLY A 23 15.47 5.00 0.08
C GLY A 23 16.53 5.09 -1.01
N SER A 24 17.79 5.11 -0.58
CA SER A 24 18.91 5.26 -1.50
C SER A 24 19.09 4.02 -2.37
N GLY A 25 18.83 4.15 -3.67
CA GLY A 25 19.15 3.14 -4.68
C GLY A 25 18.24 1.90 -4.68
N VAL A 26 17.08 1.96 -4.03
CA VAL A 26 16.10 0.86 -4.02
C VAL A 26 14.70 1.37 -4.34
N TYR A 27 13.97 0.65 -5.18
CA TYR A 27 12.73 1.14 -5.78
C TYR A 27 11.57 0.16 -5.63
N LEU A 28 10.35 0.71 -5.65
CA LEU A 28 9.10 -0.02 -5.79
C LEU A 28 8.45 0.39 -7.13
N PRO A 29 8.21 -0.55 -8.07
CA PRO A 29 7.39 -0.25 -9.24
C PRO A 29 5.94 -0.01 -8.83
N ILE A 30 5.32 0.98 -9.49
CA ILE A 30 3.92 1.35 -9.31
C ILE A 30 3.27 1.53 -10.67
N PHE A 31 1.96 1.31 -10.74
CA PHE A 31 1.13 1.90 -11.78
C PHE A 31 0.51 3.19 -11.24
N THR A 32 0.44 4.24 -12.07
CA THR A 32 -0.17 5.50 -11.65
C THR A 32 -0.83 6.27 -12.80
N THR A 33 -1.93 6.98 -12.52
CA THR A 33 -2.61 7.83 -13.51
C THR A 33 -1.89 9.16 -13.72
N HIS A 34 -1.24 9.70 -12.70
CA HIS A 34 -0.48 10.96 -12.76
C HIS A 34 0.96 10.71 -12.34
N SER A 35 1.90 11.54 -12.79
CA SER A 35 3.27 11.40 -12.29
C SER A 35 3.34 11.82 -10.83
N LEU A 36 3.94 10.98 -9.97
CA LEU A 36 4.13 11.34 -8.57
C LEU A 36 5.28 12.33 -8.37
N SER A 37 6.22 12.40 -9.32
CA SER A 37 7.35 13.34 -9.28
C SER A 37 7.07 14.65 -10.01
N GLU A 38 6.29 14.64 -11.09
CA GLU A 38 5.92 15.90 -11.77
C GLU A 38 4.71 16.56 -11.09
N GLY A 39 3.87 15.77 -10.43
CA GLY A 39 2.67 16.26 -9.75
C GLY A 39 1.54 16.66 -10.70
N ASN A 40 0.46 17.19 -10.13
CA ASN A 40 -0.63 17.82 -10.87
C ASN A 40 -1.42 18.78 -9.96
N PRO A 41 -1.50 20.09 -10.29
CA PRO A 41 -2.16 21.07 -9.42
C PRO A 41 -3.70 20.97 -9.39
N GLN A 42 -4.32 20.19 -10.28
CA GLN A 42 -5.77 19.96 -10.32
C GLN A 42 -6.21 18.73 -9.52
N VAL A 43 -5.27 17.88 -9.11
CA VAL A 43 -5.57 16.67 -8.33
C VAL A 43 -5.93 17.06 -6.90
N THR A 44 -7.10 16.61 -6.45
CA THR A 44 -7.63 16.87 -5.11
C THR A 44 -7.74 15.61 -4.26
N ARG A 45 -7.66 14.43 -4.88
CA ARG A 45 -7.80 13.12 -4.24
C ARG A 45 -6.68 12.16 -4.66
N GLY A 46 -6.18 11.38 -3.72
CA GLY A 46 -5.31 10.24 -3.96
C GLY A 46 -6.04 8.93 -3.68
N LEU A 47 -5.88 7.93 -4.54
CA LEU A 47 -6.37 6.57 -4.35
C LEU A 47 -5.19 5.60 -4.41
N ILE A 48 -4.78 5.05 -3.28
CA ILE A 48 -3.81 3.96 -3.20
C ILE A 48 -4.59 2.64 -3.20
N ILE A 49 -4.44 1.81 -4.24
CA ILE A 49 -5.15 0.55 -4.39
C ILE A 49 -4.18 -0.64 -4.40
N VAL A 50 -4.20 -1.43 -3.33
CA VAL A 50 -3.29 -2.57 -3.12
C VAL A 50 -3.91 -3.86 -3.67
N HIS A 51 -3.13 -4.58 -4.47
CA HIS A 51 -3.54 -5.84 -5.09
C HIS A 51 -3.74 -7.00 -4.10
N GLY A 52 -4.41 -8.05 -4.58
CA GLY A 52 -4.59 -9.31 -3.86
C GLY A 52 -3.34 -10.21 -3.88
N ALA A 53 -3.50 -11.47 -3.47
CA ALA A 53 -2.39 -12.43 -3.39
C ALA A 53 -1.73 -12.76 -4.74
N ASN A 54 -2.45 -12.52 -5.84
CA ASN A 54 -2.00 -12.77 -7.21
C ASN A 54 -1.03 -11.72 -7.75
N ARG A 55 -0.80 -10.60 -7.02
CA ARG A 55 0.16 -9.55 -7.40
C ARG A 55 -0.10 -8.89 -8.76
N ASN A 56 -1.35 -8.89 -9.21
CA ASN A 56 -1.81 -8.23 -10.42
C ASN A 56 -2.09 -6.72 -10.17
N ALA A 57 -1.01 -5.95 -9.96
CA ALA A 57 -1.11 -4.51 -9.69
C ALA A 57 -1.77 -3.72 -10.83
N ASP A 58 -1.58 -4.17 -12.07
CA ASP A 58 -2.18 -3.65 -13.30
C ASP A 58 -3.72 -3.78 -13.33
N ASP A 59 -4.25 -4.94 -12.96
CA ASP A 59 -5.70 -5.16 -12.85
C ASP A 59 -6.32 -4.28 -11.75
N TYR A 60 -5.62 -4.13 -10.62
CA TYR A 60 -6.06 -3.28 -9.52
C TYR A 60 -5.97 -1.80 -9.88
N PHE A 61 -4.93 -1.40 -10.62
CA PHE A 61 -4.82 -0.06 -11.20
C PHE A 61 -6.01 0.28 -12.09
N LYS A 62 -6.36 -0.64 -12.99
CA LYS A 62 -7.54 -0.53 -13.86
C LYS A 62 -8.83 -0.32 -13.06
N ARG A 63 -9.04 -1.13 -12.03
CA ARG A 63 -10.20 -0.97 -11.14
C ARG A 63 -10.22 0.40 -10.46
N GLY A 64 -9.06 0.89 -10.03
CA GLY A 64 -8.93 2.19 -9.39
C GLY A 64 -9.32 3.35 -10.30
N PHE A 65 -8.77 3.42 -11.52
CA PHE A 65 -9.14 4.52 -12.43
C PHE A 65 -10.57 4.38 -12.96
N GLN A 66 -11.10 3.16 -13.10
CA GLN A 66 -12.52 2.94 -13.43
C GLN A 66 -13.44 3.42 -12.31
N ALA A 67 -13.06 3.22 -11.03
CA ALA A 67 -13.81 3.73 -9.90
C ALA A 67 -13.83 5.26 -9.86
N ALA A 68 -12.69 5.91 -10.11
CA ALA A 68 -12.62 7.38 -10.21
C ALA A 68 -13.47 7.92 -11.36
N ALA A 69 -13.45 7.26 -12.52
CA ALA A 69 -14.28 7.62 -13.68
C ALA A 69 -15.78 7.45 -13.41
N ALA A 70 -16.18 6.39 -12.70
CA ALA A 70 -17.58 6.12 -12.36
C ALA A 70 -18.25 7.24 -11.54
N VAL A 71 -17.46 8.05 -10.83
CA VAL A 71 -17.93 9.20 -10.06
C VAL A 71 -17.51 10.55 -10.67
N GLY A 72 -17.01 10.56 -11.91
CA GLY A 72 -16.64 11.80 -12.62
C GLY A 72 -15.39 12.50 -12.08
N HIS A 73 -14.52 11.81 -11.34
CA HIS A 73 -13.33 12.38 -10.71
C HIS A 73 -12.01 11.84 -11.28
N GLN A 74 -12.01 11.29 -12.50
CA GLN A 74 -10.81 10.71 -13.13
C GLN A 74 -9.66 11.72 -13.34
N GLU A 75 -9.99 12.98 -13.63
CA GLU A 75 -9.00 14.06 -13.87
C GLU A 75 -8.44 14.63 -12.57
N THR A 76 -9.21 14.55 -11.48
CA THR A 76 -8.87 15.14 -10.18
C THR A 76 -8.46 14.09 -9.14
N THR A 77 -8.35 12.83 -9.55
CA THR A 77 -7.93 11.71 -8.69
C THR A 77 -6.69 11.06 -9.26
N VAL A 78 -5.59 11.12 -8.51
CA VAL A 78 -4.44 10.26 -8.80
C VAL A 78 -4.71 8.87 -8.23
N VAL A 79 -4.61 7.85 -9.07
CA VAL A 79 -4.72 6.45 -8.68
C VAL A 79 -3.31 5.87 -8.72
N VAL A 80 -2.90 5.22 -7.63
CA VAL A 80 -1.60 4.56 -7.50
C VAL A 80 -1.84 3.10 -7.10
N ALA A 81 -1.31 2.16 -7.87
CA ALA A 81 -1.30 0.74 -7.53
C ALA A 81 0.15 0.29 -7.32
N PRO A 82 0.61 0.16 -6.06
CA PRO A 82 1.94 -0.35 -5.79
C PRO A 82 2.05 -1.83 -6.17
N HIS A 83 3.13 -2.21 -6.85
CA HIS A 83 3.37 -3.59 -7.23
C HIS A 83 4.29 -4.25 -6.20
N PHE A 84 3.71 -4.88 -5.18
CA PHE A 84 4.46 -5.64 -4.19
C PHE A 84 4.87 -7.01 -4.74
N GLN A 85 6.09 -7.03 -5.28
CA GLN A 85 6.67 -8.18 -5.95
C GLN A 85 7.22 -9.23 -4.97
N THR A 86 7.41 -10.42 -5.51
CA THR A 86 8.15 -11.56 -4.97
C THR A 86 9.23 -11.98 -5.97
N SER A 87 10.12 -12.89 -5.58
CA SER A 87 11.19 -13.37 -6.48
C SER A 87 10.66 -13.97 -7.79
N SER A 88 9.46 -14.58 -7.77
CA SER A 88 8.85 -15.17 -8.98
C SER A 88 8.41 -14.13 -10.02
N ASP A 89 8.32 -12.86 -9.63
CA ASP A 89 7.90 -11.78 -10.52
C ASP A 89 9.09 -11.17 -11.30
N ASN A 90 10.30 -11.72 -11.12
CA ASN A 90 11.55 -11.29 -11.75
C ASN A 90 11.84 -9.79 -11.58
N PRO A 91 11.89 -9.30 -10.32
CA PRO A 91 12.16 -7.90 -10.05
C PRO A 91 13.52 -7.47 -10.64
N ALA A 92 13.62 -6.21 -11.07
CA ALA A 92 14.91 -5.67 -11.49
C ALA A 92 15.91 -5.64 -10.30
N SER A 93 17.20 -5.53 -10.60
CA SER A 93 18.28 -5.67 -9.60
C SER A 93 18.23 -4.65 -8.46
N ASP A 94 17.59 -3.51 -8.67
CA ASP A 94 17.37 -2.41 -7.73
C ASP A 94 15.90 -2.31 -7.24
N GLU A 95 15.06 -3.29 -7.56
CA GLU A 95 13.67 -3.35 -7.08
C GLU A 95 13.52 -4.21 -5.84
N LEU A 96 12.79 -3.66 -4.87
CA LEU A 96 12.43 -4.38 -3.68
C LEU A 96 11.39 -5.45 -4.02
N PHE A 97 11.60 -6.64 -3.45
CA PHE A 97 10.63 -7.71 -3.43
C PHE A 97 10.59 -8.35 -2.05
N TRP A 98 9.51 -9.04 -1.73
CA TRP A 98 9.25 -9.66 -0.43
C TRP A 98 8.94 -11.15 -0.59
N SER A 99 8.79 -11.86 0.53
CA SER A 99 8.12 -13.16 0.50
C SER A 99 6.64 -12.98 0.20
N SER A 100 5.99 -14.04 -0.30
CA SER A 100 4.54 -14.04 -0.60
C SER A 100 3.66 -13.70 0.62
N SER A 101 4.14 -13.94 1.83
CA SER A 101 3.50 -13.56 3.09
C SER A 101 3.97 -12.21 3.64
N GLY A 102 5.19 -11.80 3.36
CA GLY A 102 5.84 -10.68 4.04
C GLY A 102 5.31 -9.31 3.66
N TRP A 103 5.06 -9.04 2.37
CA TRP A 103 4.59 -7.72 1.94
C TRP A 103 3.24 -7.35 2.55
N LYS A 104 2.32 -8.32 2.68
CA LYS A 104 1.00 -8.09 3.27
C LYS A 104 1.01 -7.92 4.80
N ARG A 105 2.19 -8.08 5.41
CA ARG A 105 2.44 -7.98 6.86
C ARG A 105 3.40 -6.85 7.22
N GLY A 106 3.77 -5.98 6.28
CA GLY A 106 4.73 -4.91 6.57
C GLY A 106 6.15 -5.42 6.85
N HIS A 107 6.52 -6.60 6.36
CA HIS A 107 7.86 -7.17 6.58
C HIS A 107 8.93 -6.42 5.78
N LEU A 108 10.20 -6.54 6.22
CA LEU A 108 11.35 -6.17 5.41
C LEU A 108 11.39 -6.99 4.10
N SER A 109 11.86 -6.35 3.02
CA SER A 109 12.12 -6.98 1.72
C SER A 109 13.04 -8.18 1.85
N SER A 110 13.09 -9.05 0.85
CA SER A 110 13.87 -10.28 0.87
C SER A 110 15.35 -10.02 1.18
N THR A 111 15.98 -10.95 1.90
CA THR A 111 17.44 -10.94 2.10
C THR A 111 18.22 -11.20 0.81
N GLU A 112 17.56 -11.76 -0.20
CA GLU A 112 18.10 -12.01 -1.55
C GLU A 112 17.94 -10.80 -2.49
N GLY A 113 17.26 -9.75 -2.04
CA GLY A 113 17.01 -8.55 -2.84
C GLY A 113 18.02 -7.43 -2.61
N PRO A 114 17.77 -6.25 -3.22
CA PRO A 114 18.67 -5.12 -3.10
C PRO A 114 18.70 -4.57 -1.68
N ARG A 115 19.80 -3.87 -1.37
CA ARG A 115 20.04 -3.20 -0.08
C ARG A 115 20.02 -1.68 -0.25
N PRO A 116 19.57 -0.94 0.77
CA PRO A 116 19.08 -1.42 2.07
C PRO A 116 17.69 -2.10 1.98
N ARG A 117 17.47 -3.11 2.83
CA ARG A 117 16.14 -3.76 2.93
C ARG A 117 15.12 -2.77 3.48
N ARG A 118 13.87 -2.88 3.04
CA ARG A 118 12.79 -1.94 3.39
C ARG A 118 11.49 -2.64 3.70
N SER A 119 10.71 -2.07 4.61
CA SER A 119 9.35 -2.56 4.87
C SER A 119 8.47 -2.24 3.67
N SER A 120 7.53 -3.13 3.36
CA SER A 120 6.44 -2.81 2.42
C SER A 120 5.61 -1.62 2.90
N TYR A 121 5.46 -1.42 4.21
CA TYR A 121 4.77 -0.25 4.75
C TYR A 121 5.59 1.03 4.59
N SER A 122 6.92 0.96 4.74
CA SER A 122 7.78 2.12 4.41
C SER A 122 7.72 2.51 2.93
N ALA A 123 7.39 1.56 2.03
CA ALA A 123 7.17 1.90 0.63
C ALA A 123 5.83 2.60 0.39
N ILE A 124 4.82 2.28 1.20
CA ILE A 124 3.52 2.99 1.21
C ILE A 124 3.72 4.40 1.79
N ASP A 125 4.50 4.55 2.86
CA ASP A 125 4.85 5.85 3.45
C ASP A 125 5.44 6.78 2.38
N GLN A 126 6.37 6.28 1.56
CA GLN A 126 6.97 7.08 0.47
C GLN A 126 5.96 7.49 -0.62
N ILE A 127 4.96 6.67 -0.91
CA ILE A 127 3.89 7.05 -1.85
C ILE A 127 3.03 8.15 -1.23
N ILE A 128 2.69 8.02 0.05
CA ILE A 128 1.90 9.01 0.79
C ILE A 128 2.65 10.34 0.89
N ASP A 129 3.95 10.31 1.16
CA ASP A 129 4.80 11.51 1.23
C ASP A 129 4.84 12.23 -0.13
N LEU A 130 5.01 11.51 -1.25
CA LEU A 130 4.97 12.10 -2.58
C LEU A 130 3.59 12.71 -2.92
N LEU A 131 2.51 12.04 -2.53
CA LEU A 131 1.15 12.53 -2.73
C LEU A 131 0.89 13.78 -1.88
N SER A 132 1.29 13.78 -0.62
CA SER A 132 1.02 14.87 0.33
C SER A 132 1.97 16.07 0.20
N ASP A 133 3.00 15.97 -0.65
CA ASP A 133 3.90 17.08 -0.95
C ASP A 133 3.17 18.18 -1.76
N PRO A 134 2.98 19.39 -1.18
CA PRO A 134 2.27 20.48 -1.84
C PRO A 134 3.04 21.05 -3.04
N SER A 135 4.33 20.72 -3.22
CA SER A 135 5.08 21.08 -4.44
C SER A 135 4.66 20.25 -5.66
N HIS A 136 4.16 19.02 -5.44
CA HIS A 136 3.64 18.15 -6.50
C HIS A 136 2.10 18.23 -6.61
N PHE A 137 1.40 18.20 -5.48
CA PHE A 137 -0.07 18.16 -5.44
C PHE A 137 -0.65 19.22 -4.50
N PRO A 138 -0.55 20.52 -4.85
CA PRO A 138 -0.93 21.63 -3.98
C PRO A 138 -2.43 21.66 -3.61
N ALA A 139 -3.30 21.02 -4.39
CA ALA A 139 -4.75 20.98 -4.17
C ALA A 139 -5.22 19.68 -3.50
N LEU A 140 -4.32 18.77 -3.11
CA LEU A 140 -4.69 17.50 -2.49
C LEU A 140 -5.34 17.73 -1.12
N THR A 141 -6.46 17.06 -0.87
CA THR A 141 -7.22 17.18 0.39
C THR A 141 -7.46 15.83 1.07
N GLU A 142 -7.38 14.73 0.31
CA GLU A 142 -7.71 13.40 0.80
C GLU A 142 -6.89 12.33 0.08
N ILE A 143 -6.44 11.33 0.83
CA ILE A 143 -5.89 10.09 0.32
C ILE A 143 -6.74 8.94 0.86
N THR A 144 -7.27 8.11 -0.04
CA THR A 144 -7.93 6.86 0.31
C THR A 144 -7.01 5.69 -0.01
N MET A 145 -6.76 4.82 0.97
CA MET A 145 -6.13 3.52 0.76
C MET A 145 -7.16 2.42 0.78
N THR A 146 -7.09 1.52 -0.19
CA THR A 146 -7.99 0.38 -0.30
C THR A 146 -7.29 -0.86 -0.81
N GLY A 147 -7.92 -2.01 -0.63
CA GLY A 147 -7.50 -3.26 -1.23
C GLY A 147 -8.48 -4.38 -0.93
N HIS A 148 -8.44 -5.41 -1.78
CA HIS A 148 -9.26 -6.61 -1.65
C HIS A 148 -8.39 -7.81 -1.27
N SER A 149 -8.91 -8.69 -0.38
CA SER A 149 -8.21 -9.91 0.06
C SER A 149 -6.87 -9.59 0.74
N ALA A 150 -5.73 -9.98 0.15
CA ALA A 150 -4.40 -9.62 0.67
C ALA A 150 -4.15 -8.09 0.67
N GLY A 151 -4.77 -7.34 -0.25
CA GLY A 151 -4.71 -5.88 -0.24
C GLY A 151 -5.56 -5.29 0.89
N GLY A 152 -6.70 -5.92 1.22
CA GLY A 152 -7.52 -5.53 2.37
C GLY A 152 -6.80 -5.77 3.69
N GLN A 153 -6.01 -6.84 3.75
CA GLN A 153 -5.11 -7.14 4.86
C GLN A 153 -4.06 -6.03 5.06
N VAL A 154 -3.49 -5.50 3.97
CA VAL A 154 -2.58 -4.35 4.03
C VAL A 154 -3.31 -3.11 4.53
N ALA A 155 -4.44 -2.75 3.90
CA ALA A 155 -5.20 -1.55 4.28
C ALA A 155 -5.61 -1.58 5.77
N HIS A 156 -6.12 -2.72 6.27
CA HIS A 156 -6.52 -2.88 7.67
C HIS A 156 -5.36 -2.71 8.64
N ARG A 157 -4.25 -3.41 8.38
CA ARG A 157 -3.10 -3.42 9.29
C ARG A 157 -2.34 -2.12 9.24
N TYR A 158 -2.16 -1.55 8.04
CA TYR A 158 -1.51 -0.26 7.88
C TYR A 158 -2.27 0.83 8.63
N ALA A 159 -3.61 0.88 8.50
CA ALA A 159 -4.46 1.81 9.27
C ALA A 159 -4.29 1.67 10.79
N ALA A 160 -4.10 0.44 11.28
CA ALA A 160 -3.97 0.18 12.71
C ALA A 160 -2.56 0.47 13.28
N THR A 161 -1.52 0.49 12.44
CA THR A 161 -0.12 0.55 12.91
C THR A 161 0.69 1.74 12.40
N SER A 162 0.30 2.35 11.29
CA SER A 162 1.06 3.46 10.69
C SER A 162 0.93 4.74 11.51
N ARG A 163 1.96 5.60 11.43
CA ARG A 163 1.89 6.99 11.90
C ARG A 163 1.97 8.00 10.75
N ALA A 164 1.87 7.57 9.49
CA ALA A 164 1.92 8.46 8.34
C ALA A 164 0.95 9.64 8.48
N GLU A 165 -0.23 9.39 9.06
CA GLU A 165 -1.24 10.42 9.36
C GLU A 165 -0.75 11.60 10.18
N LYS A 166 0.32 11.44 10.98
CA LYS A 166 0.86 12.54 11.80
C LYS A 166 1.54 13.63 10.96
N ASN A 167 1.94 13.31 9.74
CA ASN A 167 2.76 14.18 8.89
C ASN A 167 1.98 14.77 7.69
N LEU A 168 0.66 14.54 7.61
CA LEU A 168 -0.13 14.89 6.42
C LEU A 168 -0.61 16.34 6.33
N GLY A 169 -0.34 17.15 7.35
CA GLY A 169 -0.83 18.52 7.40
C GLY A 169 -2.35 18.58 7.21
N PRO A 170 -2.86 19.26 6.16
CA PRO A 170 -4.30 19.37 5.89
C PRO A 170 -4.91 18.14 5.18
N VAL A 171 -4.10 17.21 4.67
CA VAL A 171 -4.58 16.04 3.91
C VAL A 171 -5.16 15.01 4.86
N THR A 172 -6.36 14.52 4.55
CA THR A 172 -7.04 13.48 5.35
C THR A 172 -6.78 12.08 4.80
N MET A 173 -6.66 11.07 5.69
CA MET A 173 -6.58 9.66 5.29
C MET A 173 -7.91 8.94 5.49
N ARG A 174 -8.23 8.06 4.54
CA ARG A 174 -9.34 7.11 4.64
C ARG A 174 -8.87 5.71 4.28
N TYR A 175 -9.40 4.70 4.96
CA TYR A 175 -9.12 3.30 4.65
C TYR A 175 -10.41 2.57 4.32
N VAL A 176 -10.41 1.86 3.20
CA VAL A 176 -11.51 0.98 2.79
C VAL A 176 -10.98 -0.45 2.75
N VAL A 177 -11.44 -1.27 3.69
CA VAL A 177 -10.99 -2.65 3.85
C VAL A 177 -11.99 -3.59 3.18
N ALA A 178 -11.57 -4.30 2.12
CA ALA A 178 -12.45 -5.23 1.40
C ALA A 178 -12.02 -6.70 1.56
N ASN A 179 -12.86 -7.48 2.24
CA ASN A 179 -12.76 -8.94 2.39
C ASN A 179 -11.34 -9.48 2.71
N PRO A 180 -10.62 -8.94 3.70
CA PRO A 180 -9.36 -9.55 4.13
C PRO A 180 -9.64 -10.94 4.73
N SER A 181 -8.77 -11.91 4.45
CA SER A 181 -8.90 -13.25 5.03
C SER A 181 -8.59 -13.30 6.53
N THR A 182 -7.97 -12.24 7.07
CA THR A 182 -7.55 -12.14 8.47
C THR A 182 -7.60 -10.67 8.92
N TYR A 183 -8.00 -10.43 10.16
CA TYR A 183 -8.02 -9.11 10.80
C TYR A 183 -7.02 -9.07 11.96
N LEU A 184 -6.39 -7.90 12.16
CA LEU A 184 -5.62 -7.60 13.36
C LEU A 184 -6.58 -7.23 14.49
N TYR A 185 -6.39 -7.84 15.65
CA TYR A 185 -7.05 -7.50 16.89
C TYR A 185 -6.09 -6.69 17.76
N ILE A 186 -6.57 -5.54 18.27
CA ILE A 186 -5.76 -4.65 19.12
C ILE A 186 -5.57 -5.25 20.52
N ARG A 187 -6.53 -6.07 20.96
CA ARG A 187 -6.49 -6.75 22.25
C ARG A 187 -6.41 -8.26 22.06
N GLN A 188 -6.10 -8.98 23.14
CA GLN A 188 -5.94 -10.43 23.14
C GLN A 188 -7.27 -11.18 22.97
N GLU A 189 -8.40 -10.55 23.27
CA GLU A 189 -9.69 -11.21 23.17
C GLU A 189 -10.07 -11.47 21.70
N ARG A 190 -10.69 -12.61 21.44
CA ARG A 190 -11.30 -12.98 20.17
C ARG A 190 -12.78 -13.24 20.38
N GLU A 191 -13.58 -12.99 19.36
CA GLU A 191 -14.98 -13.39 19.37
C GLU A 191 -15.05 -14.91 19.46
N ASN A 192 -15.82 -15.40 20.43
CA ASN A 192 -16.12 -16.79 20.63
C ASN A 192 -17.56 -16.91 21.15
N THR A 193 -18.47 -17.39 20.32
CA THR A 193 -19.87 -17.67 20.68
C THR A 193 -20.63 -16.48 21.29
N GLY A 194 -20.43 -15.29 20.76
CA GLY A 194 -21.11 -14.05 21.17
C GLY A 194 -20.41 -13.28 22.29
N ALA A 195 -19.25 -13.74 22.77
CA ALA A 195 -18.43 -13.04 23.76
C ALA A 195 -16.99 -12.88 23.28
N PHE A 196 -16.32 -11.81 23.73
CA PHE A 196 -14.89 -11.64 23.55
C PHE A 196 -14.14 -12.29 24.71
N VAL A 197 -13.34 -13.32 24.42
CA VAL A 197 -12.56 -14.07 25.42
C VAL A 197 -11.11 -14.24 24.96
N VAL A 198 -10.19 -14.36 25.91
CA VAL A 198 -8.79 -14.70 25.60
C VAL A 198 -8.72 -16.18 25.21
N PRO A 199 -8.25 -16.53 23.99
CA PRO A 199 -8.08 -17.92 23.58
C PRO A 199 -7.10 -18.68 24.47
N ASP A 200 -7.32 -20.00 24.60
CA ASP A 200 -6.37 -20.87 25.28
C ASP A 200 -5.07 -20.98 24.46
N ALA A 201 -4.01 -20.35 24.96
CA ALA A 201 -2.70 -20.34 24.32
C ALA A 201 -2.04 -21.74 24.22
N SER A 202 -2.50 -22.73 24.99
CA SER A 202 -2.03 -24.12 24.83
C SER A 202 -2.56 -24.78 23.56
N VAL A 203 -3.68 -24.28 23.02
CA VAL A 203 -4.33 -24.79 21.79
C VAL A 203 -3.91 -23.98 20.57
N CYS A 204 -3.81 -22.66 20.72
CA CYS A 204 -3.42 -21.75 19.64
C CYS A 204 -2.39 -20.75 20.18
N SER A 205 -1.13 -21.15 20.28
CA SER A 205 -0.10 -20.34 20.93
C SER A 205 0.24 -19.04 20.18
N ASP A 206 0.04 -19.00 18.87
CA ASP A 206 0.40 -17.87 17.99
C ASP A 206 -0.79 -16.94 17.67
N TYR A 207 -1.93 -17.11 18.36
CA TYR A 207 -3.17 -16.37 18.05
C TYR A 207 -3.02 -14.85 18.19
N ASP A 208 -2.09 -14.39 19.04
CA ASP A 208 -1.80 -12.98 19.29
C ASP A 208 -0.50 -12.49 18.65
N ASP A 209 0.24 -13.37 17.99
CA ASP A 209 1.44 -13.00 17.26
C ASP A 209 1.08 -12.11 16.07
N TRP A 210 2.03 -11.26 15.68
CA TRP A 210 1.94 -10.52 14.43
C TRP A 210 1.74 -11.51 13.28
N HIS A 211 0.58 -11.54 12.65
CA HIS A 211 -0.20 -10.41 12.14
C HIS A 211 -1.68 -10.47 12.55
N TYR A 212 -1.99 -11.25 13.59
CA TYR A 212 -3.32 -11.45 14.17
C TYR A 212 -3.51 -10.61 15.44
N GLY A 213 -2.46 -10.45 16.23
CA GLY A 213 -2.39 -9.53 17.37
C GLY A 213 -1.15 -8.64 17.32
N LEU A 214 -0.76 -8.10 18.48
CA LEU A 214 0.34 -7.15 18.63
C LEU A 214 1.56 -7.74 19.34
N SER A 215 1.56 -9.04 19.62
CA SER A 215 2.74 -9.76 20.14
C SER A 215 3.77 -9.96 19.02
N GLU A 216 5.07 -9.95 19.36
CA GLU A 216 6.18 -10.16 18.42
C GLU A 216 6.11 -9.29 17.13
N ARG A 217 5.73 -8.01 17.29
CA ARG A 217 5.65 -7.07 16.16
C ARG A 217 6.96 -7.04 15.39
N ASN A 218 6.86 -7.02 14.06
CA ASN A 218 8.00 -6.80 13.21
C ASN A 218 8.70 -5.48 13.61
N THR A 219 10.03 -5.50 13.74
CA THR A 219 10.84 -4.40 14.30
C THR A 219 10.69 -3.08 13.55
N THR A 220 10.21 -3.10 12.31
CA THR A 220 9.94 -1.90 11.51
C THR A 220 8.68 -1.14 11.91
N LEU A 221 7.73 -1.78 12.61
CA LEU A 221 6.51 -1.15 13.14
C LEU A 221 6.77 -0.28 14.39
N ALA A 222 7.99 -0.34 14.95
CA ALA A 222 8.39 0.49 16.08
C ALA A 222 8.95 1.87 15.66
N HIS A 223 9.31 2.02 14.38
CA HIS A 223 9.94 3.23 13.82
C HIS A 223 9.10 3.91 12.72
N SER A 224 7.94 3.34 12.37
CA SER A 224 6.91 4.02 11.58
C SER A 224 6.04 4.88 12.49
#